data_AF-A0A2T2WQ71-F1
#
_entry.id   AF-A0A2T2WQ71-F1
#
_cell.length_a   1.000
_cell.length_b   1.000
_cell.length_c   1.000
_cell.angle_alpha   90.00
_cell.angle_beta   90.00
_cell.angle_gamma   90.00
#
_symmetry.space_group_name_H-M   'P 1'
#
loop_
_entity.id
_entity.type
_entity.pdbx_description
1 polymer ?
#
loop_
_entity_poly.entity_id
_entity_poly.type
_entity_poly.pdbx_seq_one_letter_code
_entity_poly.pdbx_strand_id
1 'polypeptide(L)'
;MNTMAAALLLGIFASIGKSHHLRLDNLFWIGIGLLPSWLLEPHVSTGLLLGGIILSGALGQWRPRPPLSRKMIRKKRWEIVKFWRTMAFFLSAGMTFWQAVDQAVSTVPEVGPDIGNLARLVGTEHSDSLSFSQFRALYPGPEADLVATMMVYGYQNGLQADDAVTQAWDMEEQLALEDALKRQSDPLLLTILPALLLVNVLVMFVAPMGLLAMRNLLVVGR
;
A
#
# COMPACT_ATOMS: atom_id res chain seq x y z
N MET A 1 -20.01 -31.47 -30.76
CA MET A 1 -18.54 -31.66 -30.59
C MET A 1 -17.74 -30.36 -30.77
N ASN A 2 -18.14 -29.44 -31.68
CA ASN A 2 -17.39 -28.20 -31.93
C ASN A 2 -17.46 -27.14 -30.82
N THR A 3 -18.52 -27.12 -30.00
CA THR A 3 -18.71 -26.14 -28.92
C THR A 3 -17.80 -26.41 -27.70
N MET A 4 -17.53 -27.68 -27.39
CA MET A 4 -16.58 -28.02 -26.32
C MET A 4 -15.13 -27.70 -26.70
N ALA A 5 -14.77 -27.84 -27.98
CA ALA A 5 -13.43 -27.50 -28.46
C ALA A 5 -13.16 -25.98 -28.37
N ALA A 6 -14.15 -25.14 -28.68
CA ALA A 6 -14.06 -23.70 -28.54
C ALA A 6 -13.96 -23.25 -27.07
N ALA A 7 -14.71 -23.90 -26.18
CA ALA A 7 -14.63 -23.63 -24.73
C ALA A 7 -13.28 -24.04 -24.13
N LEU A 8 -12.70 -25.15 -24.58
CA LEU A 8 -11.37 -25.61 -24.18
C LEU A 8 -10.27 -24.65 -24.66
N LEU A 9 -10.35 -24.16 -25.90
CA LEU A 9 -9.40 -23.17 -26.42
C LEU A 9 -9.51 -21.82 -25.71
N LEU A 10 -10.72 -21.36 -25.39
CA LEU A 10 -10.94 -20.17 -24.54
C LEU A 10 -10.38 -20.35 -23.13
N GLY A 11 -10.54 -21.54 -22.53
CA GLY A 11 -9.98 -21.86 -21.22
C GLY A 11 -8.45 -21.88 -21.21
N ILE A 12 -7.82 -22.40 -22.27
CA ILE A 12 -6.35 -22.42 -22.41
C ILE A 12 -5.81 -21.00 -22.67
N PHE A 13 -6.46 -20.19 -23.49
CA PHE A 13 -6.06 -18.80 -23.72
C PHE A 13 -6.26 -17.91 -22.48
N ALA A 14 -7.34 -18.11 -21.72
CA ALA A 14 -7.56 -17.41 -20.44
C ALA A 14 -6.55 -17.83 -19.35
N SER A 15 -6.10 -19.08 -19.38
CA SER A 15 -5.05 -19.61 -18.50
C SER A 15 -3.67 -19.02 -18.83
N ILE A 16 -3.33 -18.91 -20.12
CA ILE A 16 -2.05 -18.35 -20.59
C ILE A 16 -2.01 -16.82 -20.42
N GLY A 17 -3.14 -16.12 -20.52
CA GLY A 17 -3.25 -14.67 -20.27
C GLY A 17 -3.04 -14.24 -18.80
N LYS A 18 -2.89 -15.19 -17.87
CA LYS A 18 -2.59 -14.92 -16.46
C LYS A 18 -1.11 -14.62 -16.20
N SER A 19 -0.21 -14.83 -17.18
CA SER A 19 1.20 -14.43 -17.08
C SER A 19 1.50 -13.16 -17.88
N HIS A 20 1.59 -12.06 -17.15
CA HIS A 20 2.26 -10.80 -17.49
C HIS A 20 1.71 -9.95 -18.67
N HIS A 21 1.33 -8.72 -18.29
CA HIS A 21 1.07 -7.53 -19.13
C HIS A 21 -0.15 -7.57 -20.06
N LEU A 22 -1.32 -7.30 -19.49
CA LEU A 22 -2.51 -6.99 -20.29
C LEU A 22 -2.59 -5.48 -20.60
N ARG A 23 -2.06 -5.08 -21.77
CA ARG A 23 -2.31 -3.79 -22.44
C ARG A 23 -3.55 -3.88 -23.35
N LEU A 24 -4.00 -2.72 -23.89
CA LEU A 24 -5.10 -2.55 -24.85
C LEU A 24 -5.09 -3.53 -26.04
N ASP A 25 -3.93 -4.14 -26.35
CA ASP A 25 -3.76 -5.17 -27.38
C ASP A 25 -4.67 -6.41 -27.18
N ASN A 26 -5.16 -6.68 -25.97
CA ASN A 26 -6.00 -7.85 -25.70
C ASN A 26 -7.42 -7.77 -26.27
N LEU A 27 -7.98 -6.57 -26.45
CA LEU A 27 -9.26 -6.41 -27.13
C LEU A 27 -9.16 -6.80 -28.61
N PHE A 28 -7.99 -6.55 -29.21
CA PHE A 28 -7.69 -6.92 -30.60
C PHE A 28 -7.60 -8.44 -30.76
N TRP A 29 -6.96 -9.14 -29.82
CA TRP A 29 -6.86 -10.60 -29.83
C TRP A 29 -8.18 -11.31 -29.55
N ILE A 30 -9.03 -10.77 -28.66
CA ILE A 30 -10.39 -11.28 -28.42
C ILE A 30 -11.25 -11.13 -29.68
N GLY A 31 -11.12 -10.03 -30.42
CA GLY A 31 -11.77 -9.82 -31.71
C GLY A 31 -11.31 -10.79 -32.80
N ILE A 32 -9.99 -11.03 -32.91
CA ILE A 32 -9.42 -11.97 -33.90
C ILE A 32 -9.82 -13.43 -33.60
N GLY A 33 -9.88 -13.83 -32.32
CA GLY A 33 -10.25 -15.19 -31.94
C GLY A 33 -11.73 -15.54 -32.17
N LEU A 34 -12.62 -14.54 -32.14
CA LEU A 34 -14.07 -14.72 -32.31
C LEU A 34 -14.55 -14.51 -33.75
N LEU A 35 -13.70 -13.98 -34.63
CA LEU A 35 -13.97 -13.75 -36.06
C LEU A 35 -14.43 -15.01 -36.82
N PRO A 36 -13.82 -16.19 -36.64
CA PRO A 36 -14.26 -17.42 -37.31
C PRO A 36 -15.63 -17.91 -36.83
N SER A 37 -15.97 -17.67 -35.56
CA SER A 37 -17.24 -18.07 -34.94
C SER A 37 -18.38 -17.09 -35.24
N TRP A 38 -18.04 -15.81 -35.43
CA TRP A 38 -18.99 -14.74 -35.78
C TRP A 38 -19.56 -14.90 -37.20
N LEU A 39 -18.77 -15.44 -38.14
CA LEU A 39 -19.20 -15.75 -39.51
C LEU A 39 -20.24 -16.89 -39.59
N LEU A 40 -20.31 -17.77 -38.59
CA LEU A 40 -21.18 -18.94 -38.59
C LEU A 40 -22.46 -18.73 -37.78
N GLU A 41 -22.37 -18.07 -36.62
CA GLU A 41 -23.53 -17.79 -35.75
C GLU A 41 -23.41 -16.38 -35.14
N PRO A 42 -23.90 -15.34 -35.85
CA PRO A 42 -23.69 -13.94 -35.45
C PRO A 42 -24.41 -13.58 -34.14
N HIS A 43 -25.52 -14.22 -33.82
CA HIS A 43 -26.32 -13.87 -32.63
C HIS A 43 -25.69 -14.33 -31.31
N VAL A 44 -25.03 -15.50 -31.30
CA VAL A 44 -24.41 -16.09 -30.10
C VAL A 44 -23.05 -15.44 -29.80
N SER A 45 -22.29 -15.18 -30.86
CA SER A 45 -20.96 -14.57 -30.79
C SER A 45 -21.01 -13.10 -30.34
N THR A 46 -22.02 -12.33 -30.77
CA THR A 46 -22.21 -10.94 -30.32
C THR A 46 -22.54 -10.87 -28.83
N GLY A 47 -23.34 -11.81 -28.33
CA GLY A 47 -23.64 -11.92 -26.89
C GLY A 47 -22.42 -12.29 -26.05
N LEU A 48 -21.55 -13.17 -26.54
CA LEU A 48 -20.28 -13.53 -25.89
C LEU A 48 -19.26 -12.39 -25.91
N LEU A 49 -19.21 -11.61 -26.99
CA LEU A 49 -18.33 -10.44 -27.10
C LEU A 49 -18.76 -9.32 -26.14
N LEU A 50 -20.06 -9.00 -26.11
CA LEU A 50 -20.62 -8.06 -25.14
C LEU A 50 -20.46 -8.57 -23.72
N GLY A 51 -20.70 -9.86 -23.48
CA GLY A 51 -20.45 -10.51 -22.19
C GLY A 51 -18.99 -10.38 -21.76
N GLY A 52 -18.03 -10.62 -22.66
CA GLY A 52 -16.59 -10.49 -22.41
C GLY A 52 -16.15 -9.04 -22.16
N ILE A 53 -16.73 -8.06 -22.88
CA ILE A 53 -16.47 -6.63 -22.66
C ILE A 53 -17.04 -6.18 -21.32
N ILE A 54 -18.25 -6.60 -20.96
CA ILE A 54 -18.86 -6.27 -19.67
C ILE A 54 -18.09 -6.96 -18.53
N LEU A 55 -17.71 -8.22 -18.69
CA LEU A 55 -16.95 -8.96 -17.67
C LEU A 55 -15.54 -8.40 -17.53
N SER A 56 -14.88 -7.98 -18.60
CA SER A 56 -13.55 -7.34 -18.55
C SER A 56 -13.62 -5.91 -18.01
N GLY A 57 -14.69 -5.16 -18.29
CA GLY A 57 -14.98 -3.87 -17.66
C GLY A 57 -15.24 -4.02 -16.15
N ALA A 58 -16.06 -5.00 -15.76
CA ALA A 58 -16.35 -5.31 -14.36
C ALA A 58 -15.10 -5.82 -13.62
N LEU A 59 -14.35 -6.77 -14.19
CA LEU A 59 -13.10 -7.28 -13.61
C LEU A 59 -11.97 -6.25 -13.64
N GLY A 60 -11.99 -5.30 -14.58
CA GLY A 60 -11.04 -4.19 -14.67
C GLY A 60 -11.23 -3.18 -13.53
N GLN A 61 -12.47 -2.91 -13.12
CA GLN A 61 -12.78 -2.10 -11.93
C GLN A 61 -12.48 -2.84 -10.62
N TRP A 62 -12.48 -4.18 -10.64
CA TRP A 62 -12.19 -5.04 -9.49
C TRP A 62 -10.71 -5.40 -9.32
N ARG A 63 -9.77 -4.70 -9.97
CA ARG A 63 -8.37 -4.85 -9.58
C ARG A 63 -8.18 -4.16 -8.22
N PRO A 64 -7.99 -4.89 -7.11
CA PRO A 64 -7.48 -4.26 -5.90
C PRO A 64 -6.18 -3.57 -6.30
N ARG A 65 -6.06 -2.27 -5.99
CA ARG A 65 -4.79 -1.56 -6.15
C ARG A 65 -3.72 -2.42 -5.48
N PRO A 66 -2.59 -2.70 -6.15
CA PRO A 66 -1.54 -3.51 -5.53
C PRO A 66 -1.21 -2.89 -4.18
N PRO A 67 -1.10 -3.70 -3.10
CA PRO A 67 -0.82 -3.17 -1.78
C PRO A 67 0.44 -2.31 -1.87
N LEU A 68 0.34 -1.06 -1.41
CA LEU A 68 1.46 -0.13 -1.45
C LEU A 68 2.64 -0.75 -0.71
N SER A 69 3.79 -0.85 -1.38
CA SER A 69 5.01 -1.32 -0.71
C SER A 69 5.33 -0.41 0.47
N ARG A 70 5.79 -0.97 1.59
CA ARG A 70 6.16 -0.19 2.80
C ARG A 70 7.12 0.97 2.50
N LYS A 71 8.02 0.79 1.52
CA LYS A 71 8.93 1.85 1.06
C LYS A 71 8.19 3.00 0.37
N MET A 72 7.14 2.70 -0.40
CA MET A 72 6.31 3.70 -1.08
C MET A 72 5.44 4.46 -0.07
N ILE A 73 4.86 3.76 0.91
CA ILE A 73 4.09 4.38 2.00
C ILE A 73 4.99 5.36 2.75
N ARG A 74 6.19 4.92 3.11
CA ARG A 74 7.17 5.76 3.78
C ARG A 74 7.56 6.99 2.96
N LYS A 75 7.84 6.83 1.66
CA LYS A 75 8.16 7.97 0.79
C LYS A 75 7.01 8.98 0.84
N LYS A 76 5.77 8.52 0.63
CA LYS A 76 4.57 9.35 0.68
C LYS A 76 4.39 10.08 2.01
N ARG A 77 4.62 9.42 3.15
CA ARG A 77 4.54 10.07 4.47
C ARG A 77 5.61 11.16 4.64
N TRP A 78 6.82 10.93 4.14
CA TRP A 78 7.88 11.95 4.18
C TRP A 78 7.53 13.17 3.33
N GLU A 79 6.89 12.98 2.17
CA GLU A 79 6.43 14.10 1.36
C GLU A 79 5.30 14.91 2.04
N ILE A 80 4.43 14.25 2.83
CA ILE A 80 3.46 14.97 3.66
C ILE A 80 4.17 15.83 4.72
N VAL A 81 5.23 15.33 5.35
CA VAL A 81 6.04 16.12 6.30
C VAL A 81 6.61 17.38 5.63
N LYS A 82 7.17 17.25 4.42
CA LYS A 82 7.66 18.40 3.64
C LYS A 82 6.55 19.41 3.37
N PHE A 83 5.37 18.92 2.99
CA PHE A 83 4.21 19.76 2.77
C PHE A 83 3.88 20.58 4.03
N TRP A 84 3.77 19.96 5.20
CA TRP A 84 3.46 20.66 6.45
C TRP A 84 4.53 21.66 6.86
N ARG A 85 5.82 21.34 6.70
CA ARG A 85 6.92 22.30 6.92
C ARG A 85 6.83 23.52 6.01
N THR A 86 6.54 23.26 4.73
CA THR A 86 6.40 24.32 3.73
C THR A 86 5.18 25.19 4.03
N MET A 87 4.08 24.57 4.46
CA MET A 87 2.88 25.29 4.85
C MET A 87 3.10 26.13 6.12
N ALA A 88 3.78 25.57 7.13
CA ALA A 88 4.18 26.31 8.32
C ALA A 88 5.03 27.55 7.98
N PHE A 89 5.98 27.40 7.05
CA PHE A 89 6.77 28.52 6.55
C PHE A 89 5.89 29.61 5.92
N PHE A 90 4.96 29.26 5.04
CA PHE A 90 4.07 30.23 4.41
C PHE A 90 3.10 30.89 5.38
N LEU A 91 2.55 30.12 6.34
CA LEU A 91 1.71 30.66 7.41
C LEU A 91 2.49 31.63 8.30
N SER A 92 3.75 31.31 8.62
CA SER A 92 4.63 32.21 9.39
C SER A 92 4.99 33.50 8.63
N ALA A 93 4.99 33.43 7.29
CA ALA A 93 5.17 34.59 6.42
C ALA A 93 3.89 35.45 6.29
N GLY A 94 2.82 35.11 7.02
CA GLY A 94 1.56 35.86 7.05
C GLY A 94 0.60 35.51 5.92
N MET A 95 0.82 34.42 5.19
CA MET A 95 -0.14 33.95 4.19
C MET A 95 -1.40 33.38 4.85
N THR A 96 -2.53 33.54 4.18
CA THR A 96 -3.77 32.85 4.59
C THR A 96 -3.62 31.34 4.37
N PHE A 97 -4.41 30.54 5.10
CA PHE A 97 -4.40 29.09 4.95
C PHE A 97 -4.54 28.63 3.49
N TRP A 98 -5.46 29.22 2.73
CA TRP A 98 -5.68 28.90 1.32
C TRP A 98 -4.47 29.19 0.43
N GLN A 99 -3.86 30.37 0.59
CA GLN A 99 -2.66 30.74 -0.15
C GLN A 99 -1.48 29.85 0.21
N ALA A 100 -1.34 29.53 1.51
CA ALA A 100 -0.28 28.66 2.01
C ALA A 100 -0.44 27.23 1.47
N VAL A 101 -1.66 26.69 1.39
CA VAL A 101 -1.94 25.37 0.79
C VAL A 101 -1.61 25.37 -0.70
N ASP A 102 -2.08 26.35 -1.46
CA ASP A 102 -1.82 26.42 -2.91
C ASP A 102 -0.32 26.55 -3.20
N GLN A 103 0.39 27.36 -2.41
CA GLN A 103 1.83 27.53 -2.55
C GLN A 103 2.61 26.28 -2.09
N ALA A 104 2.18 25.62 -1.01
CA ALA A 104 2.82 24.39 -0.53
C ALA A 104 2.62 23.22 -1.51
N VAL A 105 1.43 23.10 -2.11
CA VAL A 105 1.12 22.11 -3.16
C VAL A 105 1.99 22.30 -4.40
N SER A 106 2.24 23.54 -4.82
CA SER A 106 3.13 23.82 -5.96
C SER A 106 4.61 23.57 -5.63
N THR A 107 5.00 23.71 -4.35
CA THR A 107 6.37 23.47 -3.89
C THR A 107 6.68 21.98 -3.70
N VAL A 108 5.67 21.17 -3.33
CA VAL A 108 5.79 19.72 -3.12
C VAL A 108 4.93 18.97 -4.16
N PRO A 109 5.41 18.83 -5.42
CA PRO A 109 4.59 18.31 -6.53
C PRO A 109 4.20 16.84 -6.37
N GLU A 110 4.90 16.08 -5.52
CA GLU A 110 4.61 14.66 -5.28
C GLU A 110 3.28 14.45 -4.55
N VAL A 111 2.86 15.42 -3.73
CA VAL A 111 1.63 15.39 -2.92
C VAL A 111 0.59 16.37 -3.46
N GLY A 112 1.03 17.30 -4.30
CA GLY A 112 0.21 18.36 -4.86
C GLY A 112 -1.11 17.92 -5.49
N PRO A 113 -1.16 16.88 -6.35
CA PRO A 113 -2.41 16.40 -6.91
C PRO A 113 -3.39 15.89 -5.83
N ASP A 114 -2.88 15.19 -4.83
CA ASP A 114 -3.70 14.53 -3.81
C ASP A 114 -4.24 15.55 -2.79
N ILE A 115 -3.36 16.39 -2.24
CA ILE A 115 -3.75 17.44 -1.28
C ILE A 115 -4.48 18.58 -1.99
N GLY A 116 -4.10 18.96 -3.21
CA GLY A 116 -4.81 19.97 -3.98
C GLY A 116 -6.25 19.55 -4.30
N ASN A 117 -6.48 18.28 -4.64
CA ASN A 117 -7.83 17.73 -4.79
C ASN A 117 -8.59 17.72 -3.46
N LEU A 118 -7.94 17.32 -2.36
CA LEU A 118 -8.54 17.34 -1.03
C LEU A 118 -8.95 18.78 -0.63
N ALA A 119 -8.07 19.76 -0.83
CA ALA A 119 -8.32 21.17 -0.55
C ALA A 119 -9.51 21.70 -1.35
N ARG A 120 -9.56 21.41 -2.66
CA ARG A 120 -10.70 21.79 -3.51
C ARG A 120 -12.02 21.19 -3.02
N LEU A 121 -12.01 19.91 -2.65
CA LEU A 121 -13.20 19.21 -2.18
C LEU A 121 -13.70 19.79 -0.85
N VAL A 122 -12.79 20.09 0.08
CA VAL A 122 -13.11 20.79 1.34
C VAL A 122 -13.69 22.18 1.08
N GLY A 123 -13.12 22.93 0.14
CA GLY A 123 -13.59 24.27 -0.24
C GLY A 123 -14.96 24.30 -0.94
N THR A 124 -15.38 23.18 -1.54
CA THR A 124 -16.69 23.07 -2.20
C THR A 124 -17.82 22.56 -1.29
N GLU A 125 -17.59 22.47 0.02
CA GLU A 125 -18.51 21.92 1.04
C GLU A 125 -18.93 20.44 0.83
N HIS A 126 -18.49 19.80 -0.25
CA HIS A 126 -18.64 18.37 -0.51
C HIS A 126 -17.58 17.58 0.27
N SER A 127 -17.60 17.74 1.59
CA SER A 127 -16.83 16.93 2.55
C SER A 127 -17.41 15.51 2.66
N ASP A 128 -17.69 14.88 1.52
CA ASP A 128 -18.22 13.54 1.47
C ASP A 128 -17.21 12.55 2.04
N SER A 129 -17.70 11.63 2.87
CA SER A 129 -16.94 10.50 3.43
C SER A 129 -16.17 9.71 2.36
N LEU A 130 -16.67 9.70 1.11
CA LEU A 130 -16.04 9.06 -0.03
C LEU A 130 -14.72 9.73 -0.43
N SER A 131 -14.63 11.05 -0.41
CA SER A 131 -13.42 11.81 -0.77
C SER A 131 -12.30 11.57 0.24
N PHE A 132 -12.63 11.58 1.53
CA PHE A 132 -11.70 11.21 2.59
C PHE A 132 -11.27 9.74 2.49
N SER A 133 -12.19 8.84 2.13
CA SER A 133 -11.85 7.43 1.92
C SER A 133 -10.87 7.23 0.75
N GLN A 134 -10.97 8.04 -0.32
CA GLN A 134 -10.05 8.01 -1.45
C GLN A 134 -8.65 8.49 -1.05
N PHE A 135 -8.58 9.56 -0.25
CA PHE A 135 -7.31 10.06 0.29
C PHE A 135 -6.65 9.03 1.23
N ARG A 136 -7.42 8.43 2.15
CA ARG A 136 -6.97 7.34 3.04
C ARG A 136 -6.47 6.12 2.27
N ALA A 137 -7.11 5.79 1.15
CA ALA A 137 -6.66 4.69 0.30
C ALA A 137 -5.31 4.99 -0.38
N LEU A 138 -4.96 6.26 -0.57
CA LEU A 138 -3.69 6.70 -1.16
C LEU A 138 -2.57 6.89 -0.13
N TYR A 139 -2.94 7.20 1.11
CA TYR A 139 -2.06 7.41 2.25
C TYR A 139 -2.50 6.53 3.42
N PRO A 140 -2.08 5.25 3.45
CA PRO A 140 -2.46 4.37 4.55
C PRO A 140 -1.73 4.75 5.85
N GLY A 141 -2.52 5.10 6.88
CA GLY A 141 -2.02 5.39 8.22
C GLY A 141 -2.90 6.37 8.99
N PRO A 142 -2.68 6.51 10.31
CA PRO A 142 -3.41 7.48 11.14
C PRO A 142 -3.15 8.93 10.68
N GLU A 143 -2.05 9.18 9.98
CA GLU A 143 -1.67 10.53 9.54
C GLU A 143 -2.62 11.06 8.46
N ALA A 144 -3.20 10.19 7.63
CA ALA A 144 -4.12 10.62 6.59
C ALA A 144 -5.43 11.19 7.14
N ASP A 145 -5.92 10.61 8.23
CA ASP A 145 -7.12 11.08 8.94
C ASP A 145 -6.87 12.44 9.57
N LEU A 146 -5.67 12.61 10.10
CA LEU A 146 -5.30 13.83 10.77
C LEU A 146 -5.03 14.97 9.76
N VAL A 147 -4.37 14.68 8.62
CA VAL A 147 -4.27 15.65 7.51
C VAL A 147 -5.64 16.08 7.03
N ALA A 148 -6.55 15.13 6.79
CA ALA A 148 -7.92 15.44 6.39
C ALA A 148 -8.63 16.34 7.40
N THR A 149 -8.51 16.03 8.69
CA THR A 149 -9.13 16.81 9.77
C THR A 149 -8.55 18.22 9.85
N MET A 150 -7.22 18.34 9.78
CA MET A 150 -6.52 19.62 9.79
C MET A 150 -6.89 20.48 8.58
N MET A 151 -7.10 19.89 7.41
CA MET A 151 -7.54 20.61 6.21
C MET A 151 -8.96 21.17 6.37
N VAL A 152 -9.88 20.39 6.95
CA VAL A 152 -11.24 20.85 7.25
C VAL A 152 -11.23 21.94 8.32
N TYR A 153 -10.49 21.72 9.40
CA TYR A 153 -10.35 22.68 10.49
C TYR A 153 -9.72 23.99 10.01
N GLY A 154 -8.61 23.89 9.27
CA GLY A 154 -7.89 25.03 8.70
C GLY A 154 -8.72 25.81 7.70
N TYR A 155 -9.62 25.15 6.96
CA TYR A 155 -10.58 25.85 6.11
C TYR A 155 -11.59 26.67 6.91
N GLN A 156 -12.16 26.09 7.97
CA GLN A 156 -13.24 26.72 8.73
C GLN A 156 -12.75 27.82 9.67
N ASN A 157 -11.62 27.60 10.35
CA ASN A 157 -11.15 28.44 11.45
C ASN A 157 -9.82 29.15 11.15
N GLY A 158 -9.18 28.83 10.01
CA GLY A 158 -7.76 29.13 9.81
C GLY A 158 -6.88 28.13 10.56
N LEU A 159 -5.61 28.07 10.16
CA LEU A 159 -4.59 27.25 10.81
C LEU A 159 -3.42 28.15 11.17
N GLN A 160 -2.89 28.02 12.39
CA GLN A 160 -1.69 28.76 12.78
C GLN A 160 -0.43 28.05 12.29
N ALA A 161 0.66 28.81 12.15
CA ALA A 161 1.94 28.24 11.76
C ALA A 161 2.42 27.19 12.78
N ASP A 162 2.20 27.45 14.08
CA ASP A 162 2.62 26.56 15.16
C ASP A 162 1.90 25.20 15.10
N ASP A 163 0.62 25.17 14.73
CA ASP A 163 -0.13 23.92 14.51
C ASP A 163 0.47 23.10 13.36
N ALA A 164 0.84 23.78 12.26
CA ALA A 164 1.47 23.12 11.12
C ALA A 164 2.90 22.61 11.44
N VAL A 165 3.66 23.34 12.27
CA VAL A 165 4.98 22.89 12.75
C VAL A 165 4.84 21.68 13.65
N THR A 166 3.95 21.74 14.62
CA THR A 166 3.67 20.63 15.55
C THR A 166 3.30 19.38 14.77
N GLN A 167 2.42 19.53 13.78
CA GLN A 167 2.04 18.43 12.91
C GLN A 167 3.21 17.82 12.14
N ALA A 168 4.08 18.66 11.58
CA ALA A 168 5.26 18.18 10.86
C ALA A 168 6.20 17.41 11.80
N TRP A 169 6.39 17.90 13.02
CA TRP A 169 7.24 17.27 14.02
C TRP A 169 6.68 15.92 14.45
N ASP A 170 5.40 15.84 14.84
CA ASP A 170 4.78 14.60 15.29
C ASP A 170 4.90 13.48 14.23
N MET A 171 4.71 13.84 12.96
CA MET A 171 4.90 12.90 11.84
C MET A 171 6.35 12.46 11.66
N GLU A 172 7.32 13.36 11.84
CA GLU A 172 8.74 13.00 11.81
C GLU A 172 9.14 12.10 12.97
N GLU A 173 8.64 12.37 14.16
CA GLU A 173 8.89 11.55 15.34
C GLU A 173 8.34 10.14 15.13
N GLN A 174 7.12 10.01 14.61
CA GLN A 174 6.54 8.70 14.28
C GLN A 174 7.41 7.94 13.25
N LEU A 175 7.87 8.61 12.20
CA LEU A 175 8.76 8.00 11.20
C LEU A 175 10.12 7.60 11.80
N ALA A 176 10.66 8.41 12.72
CA ALA A 176 11.91 8.11 13.42
C ALA A 176 11.77 6.94 14.40
N LEU A 177 10.65 6.85 15.11
CA LEU A 177 10.31 5.73 15.98
C LEU A 177 10.12 4.44 15.20
N GLU A 178 9.43 4.48 14.06
CA GLU A 178 9.33 3.33 13.15
C GLU A 178 10.72 2.85 12.68
N ASP A 179 11.64 3.78 12.40
CA ASP A 179 13.02 3.45 12.05
C ASP A 179 13.82 2.84 13.20
N ALA A 180 13.66 3.39 14.41
CA ALA A 180 14.30 2.87 15.61
C ALA A 180 13.79 1.45 15.95
N LEU A 181 12.47 1.26 15.91
CA LEU A 181 11.83 -0.04 16.08
C LEU A 181 12.29 -1.03 15.02
N LYS A 182 12.43 -0.59 13.77
CA LYS A 182 12.92 -1.45 12.69
C LYS A 182 14.35 -1.95 12.97
N ARG A 183 15.25 -1.05 13.36
CA ARG A 183 16.63 -1.40 13.75
C ARG A 183 16.67 -2.34 14.95
N GLN A 184 15.77 -2.17 15.90
CA GLN A 184 15.68 -3.03 17.08
C GLN A 184 15.05 -4.40 16.77
N SER A 185 14.11 -4.45 15.82
CA SER A 185 13.38 -5.66 15.40
C SER A 185 14.15 -6.55 14.43
N ASP A 186 15.44 -6.30 14.19
CA ASP A 186 16.24 -7.12 13.29
C ASP A 186 16.12 -8.60 13.70
N PRO A 187 15.59 -9.47 12.82
CA PRO A 187 15.16 -10.83 13.18
C PRO A 187 16.31 -11.72 13.65
N LEU A 188 17.56 -11.31 13.37
CA LEU A 188 18.75 -11.96 13.87
C LEU A 188 18.89 -11.81 15.39
N LEU A 189 18.65 -10.64 15.98
CA LEU A 189 18.74 -10.46 17.44
C LEU A 189 17.64 -11.23 18.17
N LEU A 190 16.43 -11.26 17.62
CA LEU A 190 15.29 -11.99 18.21
C LEU A 190 15.41 -13.52 18.11
N THR A 191 16.20 -14.05 17.18
CA THR A 191 16.44 -15.50 17.04
C THR A 191 17.74 -15.95 17.71
N ILE A 192 18.80 -15.13 17.66
CA ILE A 192 20.10 -15.44 18.25
C ILE A 192 20.05 -15.39 19.77
N LEU A 193 19.32 -14.44 20.37
CA LEU A 193 19.33 -14.24 21.81
C LEU A 193 18.66 -15.39 22.59
N PRO A 194 17.48 -15.92 22.18
CA PRO A 194 16.92 -17.14 22.75
C PRO A 194 17.79 -18.37 22.46
N ALA A 195 18.39 -18.48 21.26
CA ALA A 195 19.26 -19.60 20.91
C ALA A 195 20.54 -19.65 21.76
N LEU A 196 21.16 -18.51 22.04
CA LEU A 196 22.30 -18.40 22.95
C LEU A 196 21.93 -18.77 24.39
N LEU A 197 20.75 -18.32 24.86
CA LEU A 197 20.22 -18.71 26.16
C LEU A 197 19.98 -20.22 26.24
N LEU A 198 19.42 -20.82 25.19
CA LEU A 198 19.16 -22.25 25.12
C LEU A 198 20.46 -23.05 25.10
N VAL A 199 21.48 -22.62 24.35
CA VAL A 199 22.82 -23.21 24.40
C VAL A 199 23.43 -23.12 25.80
N ASN A 200 23.27 -21.99 26.48
CA ASN A 200 23.80 -21.82 27.83
C ASN A 200 23.11 -22.75 28.85
N VAL A 201 21.78 -22.86 28.78
CA VAL A 201 21.01 -23.84 29.58
C VAL A 201 21.43 -25.27 29.25
N LEU A 202 21.63 -25.60 27.97
CA LEU A 202 22.01 -26.93 27.54
C LEU A 202 23.42 -27.29 28.04
N VAL A 203 24.37 -26.37 27.98
CA VAL A 203 25.72 -26.56 28.56
C VAL A 203 25.64 -26.71 30.08
N MET A 204 24.84 -25.89 30.76
CA MET A 204 24.75 -25.91 32.22
C MET A 204 24.12 -27.19 32.78
N PHE A 205 23.15 -27.80 32.07
CA PHE A 205 22.41 -28.96 32.54
C PHE A 205 22.80 -30.29 31.87
N VAL A 206 23.10 -30.28 30.57
CA VAL A 206 23.41 -31.52 29.82
C VAL A 206 24.87 -31.93 30.01
N ALA A 207 25.81 -30.99 30.12
CA ALA A 207 27.21 -31.32 30.34
C ALA A 207 27.46 -32.10 31.66
N PRO A 208 26.92 -31.68 32.83
CA PRO A 208 27.09 -32.46 34.06
C PRO A 208 26.33 -33.80 34.03
N MET A 209 25.16 -33.87 33.39
CA MET A 209 24.44 -35.14 33.23
C MET A 209 25.18 -36.13 32.31
N GLY A 210 25.78 -35.65 31.22
CA GLY A 210 26.61 -36.47 30.33
C GLY A 210 27.87 -36.99 31.02
N LEU A 211 28.51 -36.16 31.86
CA LEU A 211 29.64 -36.56 32.70
C LEU A 211 29.25 -37.65 33.71
N LEU A 212 28.09 -37.51 34.37
CA LEU A 212 27.59 -38.51 35.30
C LEU A 212 27.19 -39.83 34.60
N ALA A 213 26.59 -39.75 33.41
CA ALA A 213 26.24 -40.92 32.60
C ALA A 213 27.48 -41.68 32.11
N MET A 214 28.50 -40.95 31.61
CA MET A 214 29.80 -41.54 31.23
C MET A 214 30.51 -42.19 32.41
N ARG A 215 30.48 -41.53 33.58
CA ARG A 215 31.05 -42.10 34.81
C ARG A 215 30.33 -43.38 35.24
N ASN A 216 29.01 -43.45 35.13
CA ASN A 216 28.25 -44.66 35.43
C ASN A 216 28.53 -45.79 34.42
N LEU A 217 28.65 -45.49 33.14
CA LEU A 217 29.02 -46.48 32.11
C LEU A 217 30.42 -47.07 32.33
N LEU A 218 31.38 -46.25 32.76
CA LEU A 218 32.74 -46.71 33.10
C LEU A 218 32.80 -47.57 34.37
N VAL A 219 31.86 -47.38 35.31
CA VAL A 219 31.77 -48.18 36.54
C VAL A 219 31.08 -49.52 36.29
N VAL A 220 30.10 -49.57 35.38
CA VAL A 220 29.38 -50.81 35.02
C VAL A 220 30.18 -51.68 34.04
N GLY A 221 31.15 -51.11 33.32
CA GLY A 221 32.06 -51.82 32.42
C GLY A 221 33.31 -52.44 33.06
N ARG A 222 33.45 -52.38 34.39
CA ARG A 222 34.47 -53.10 35.18
C ARG A 222 33.81 -54.23 35.96
#